data_AF-A0A7J5EWC8-F1
#
_entry.id   AF-A0A7J5EWC8-F1
#
_cell.length_a   1.000
_cell.length_b   1.000
_cell.length_c   1.000
_cell.angle_alpha   90.00
_cell.angle_beta   90.00
_cell.angle_gamma   90.00
#
_symmetry.space_group_name_H-M   'P 1'
#
loop_
_entity.id
_entity.type
_entity.pdbx_description
1 polymer ?
#
loop_
_entity_poly.entity_id
_entity_poly.type
_entity_poly.pdbx_seq_one_letter_code
_entity_poly.pdbx_strand_id
1 'polypeptide(L)'
;MLEVHRPPEDEDGLPEYVRDRPRALEWERPTAWLLGAHVLSSLRQLVLSAIHTGFDLRDWMTAEPRGIALHHEGQPRPEDDTGDGAYWFDFVADTGDAPALVYCLGRALQRKELVVEQGGKRVTLPRGRMLVVGGDTAYPVADKTALCERWQAPLVWASRQPDSARPASPLPVFAIPGNHDYYDALDGFGRQFRKQVTADGVASVKGAPPPLRLPGYARCQSATYFRLHLPFDWQVWGVDLGTHPDRGQPIDTRQLEYFRGDGRSTPKKLIVVTSVPVAVHHAATASLVAPFKALGLAPTFAPHHRFDADDPPDVRRLPDTSMRIDLSGDVHLYERYFGSKRTGPDGVESAHDEQGPDKANYAAVVSGLGGAFHHPVQVRAGDADRRVRPQSTWPTEEKSRTDIGEVLTRPRKVFQAGSVGVLGGLLGALFFLLAHEWSGPGVLALPA
;
A
#
# COMPACT_ATOMS: atom_id res chain seq x y z
N MET A 1 20.48 31.32 -9.32
CA MET A 1 20.79 29.91 -9.03
C MET A 1 20.74 29.77 -7.52
N LEU A 2 19.68 29.16 -6.98
CA LEU A 2 19.55 28.96 -5.52
C LEU A 2 20.29 27.67 -5.17
N GLU A 3 21.36 27.77 -4.38
CA GLU A 3 21.93 26.58 -3.75
C GLU A 3 20.88 25.99 -2.80
N VAL A 4 20.52 24.72 -3.03
CA VAL A 4 19.73 23.96 -2.07
C VAL A 4 20.65 23.59 -0.92
N HIS A 5 20.74 24.50 0.06
CA HIS A 5 21.57 24.32 1.24
C HIS A 5 21.09 23.07 1.99
N ARG A 6 22.00 22.13 2.26
CA ARG A 6 21.67 20.94 3.06
C ARG A 6 21.43 21.42 4.51
N PRO A 7 20.24 21.24 5.09
CA PRO A 7 20.08 21.38 6.54
C PRO A 7 21.04 20.38 7.21
N PRO A 8 21.89 20.78 8.18
CA PRO A 8 22.90 19.90 8.78
C PRO A 8 22.30 18.64 9.43
N GLU A 9 23.12 17.65 9.79
CA GLU A 9 22.61 16.28 10.09
C GLU A 9 21.77 16.20 11.39
N ASP A 10 21.88 17.22 12.24
CA ASP A 10 21.00 17.52 13.38
C ASP A 10 19.62 18.07 12.96
N GLU A 11 19.53 18.73 11.80
CA GLU A 11 18.31 19.17 11.13
C GLU A 11 17.65 18.09 10.24
N ASP A 12 18.10 16.81 10.29
CA ASP A 12 17.31 15.55 10.18
C ASP A 12 15.76 15.67 10.34
N GLY A 13 15.30 16.50 11.28
CA GLY A 13 13.90 16.49 11.75
C GLY A 13 13.53 15.20 12.50
N LEU A 14 14.49 14.29 12.70
CA LEU A 14 14.38 13.09 13.50
C LEU A 14 14.61 13.40 14.98
N PRO A 15 13.80 12.82 15.89
CA PRO A 15 14.13 12.74 17.31
C PRO A 15 15.49 12.08 17.54
N GLU A 16 16.17 12.47 18.61
CA GLU A 16 17.50 11.96 18.98
C GLU A 16 17.55 10.43 19.07
N TYR A 17 16.52 9.80 19.64
CA TYR A 17 16.46 8.35 19.86
C TYR A 17 16.33 7.49 18.58
N VAL A 18 15.97 8.10 17.43
CA VAL A 18 15.97 7.46 16.09
C VAL A 18 16.88 8.20 15.10
N ARG A 19 17.72 9.12 15.57
CA ARG A 19 18.63 9.87 14.70
C ARG A 19 19.56 8.93 13.94
N ASP A 20 20.08 7.91 14.59
CA ASP A 20 21.03 6.96 14.02
C ASP A 20 20.40 5.61 13.69
N ARG A 21 20.91 4.97 12.63
CA ARG A 21 20.44 3.66 12.18
C ARG A 21 20.85 2.58 13.20
N PRO A 22 19.91 1.74 13.69
CA PRO A 22 20.23 0.65 14.60
C PRO A 22 21.31 -0.30 14.07
N ARG A 23 22.06 -0.95 14.96
CA ARG A 23 22.93 -2.07 14.59
C ARG A 23 22.07 -3.29 14.21
N ALA A 24 22.67 -4.26 13.52
CA ALA A 24 21.94 -5.39 12.93
C ALA A 24 21.07 -6.22 13.90
N LEU A 25 21.37 -6.20 15.20
CA LEU A 25 20.61 -6.90 16.26
C LEU A 25 19.61 -6.00 17.01
N GLU A 26 19.65 -4.69 16.78
CA GLU A 26 18.90 -3.64 17.49
C GLU A 26 17.69 -3.14 16.71
N TRP A 27 17.47 -3.64 15.48
CA TRP A 27 16.30 -3.30 14.69
C TRP A 27 15.01 -3.70 15.42
N GLU A 28 14.05 -2.79 15.43
CA GLU A 28 12.68 -3.10 15.83
C GLU A 28 12.15 -4.26 14.98
N ARG A 29 11.43 -5.18 15.63
CA ARG A 29 10.82 -6.32 14.96
C ARG A 29 9.52 -5.91 14.27
N PRO A 30 9.09 -6.63 13.21
CA PRO A 30 7.75 -6.50 12.68
C PRO A 30 6.70 -6.64 13.77
N THR A 31 5.53 -6.03 13.57
CA THR A 31 4.40 -6.12 14.49
C THR A 31 4.06 -7.58 14.78
N ALA A 32 3.96 -7.91 16.06
CA ALA A 32 3.53 -9.24 16.48
C ALA A 32 2.00 -9.32 16.40
N TRP A 33 1.50 -9.54 15.18
CA TRP A 33 0.08 -9.54 14.81
C TRP A 33 -0.79 -10.50 15.62
N LEU A 34 -0.22 -11.61 16.06
CA LEU A 34 -0.93 -12.62 16.84
C LEU A 34 -0.91 -12.26 18.33
N LEU A 35 -1.70 -11.26 18.75
CA LEU A 35 -1.82 -10.81 20.16
C LEU A 35 -0.49 -10.38 20.81
N GLY A 36 0.39 -9.73 20.06
CA GLY A 36 1.60 -9.10 20.60
C GLY A 36 1.30 -7.81 21.37
N ALA A 37 2.25 -7.39 22.21
CA ALA A 37 2.09 -6.21 23.08
C ALA A 37 1.70 -4.93 22.32
N HIS A 38 2.23 -4.71 21.11
CA HIS A 38 1.87 -3.57 20.25
C HIS A 38 0.41 -3.60 19.79
N VAL A 39 -0.16 -4.78 19.51
CA VAL A 39 -1.59 -4.91 19.15
C VAL A 39 -2.47 -4.66 20.38
N LEU A 40 -2.06 -5.12 21.56
CA LEU A 40 -2.77 -4.83 22.82
C LEU A 40 -2.68 -3.35 23.20
N SER A 41 -1.55 -2.67 23.01
CA SER A 41 -1.43 -1.23 23.29
C SER A 41 -2.26 -0.39 22.32
N SER A 42 -2.31 -0.78 21.04
CA SER A 42 -3.13 -0.13 20.01
C SER A 42 -4.61 -0.50 20.07
N LEU A 43 -5.01 -1.46 20.92
CA LEU A 43 -6.42 -1.89 21.06
C LEU A 43 -7.36 -0.71 21.35
N ARG A 44 -6.91 0.30 22.10
CA ARG A 44 -7.70 1.53 22.33
C ARG A 44 -7.95 2.29 21.03
N GLN A 45 -6.94 2.46 20.17
CA GLN A 45 -7.10 3.15 18.88
C GLN A 45 -7.97 2.31 17.92
N LEU A 46 -7.80 0.99 17.90
CA LEU A 46 -8.64 0.06 17.11
C LEU A 46 -10.12 0.07 17.56
N VAL A 47 -10.40 0.18 18.87
CA VAL A 47 -11.76 0.34 19.38
C VAL A 47 -12.31 1.74 19.10
N LEU A 48 -11.49 2.79 19.23
CA LEU A 48 -11.91 4.15 18.93
C LEU A 48 -12.19 4.35 17.44
N SER A 49 -11.39 3.80 16.52
CA SER A 49 -11.64 3.90 15.08
C SER A 49 -12.98 3.27 14.68
N ALA A 50 -13.37 2.17 15.33
CA ALA A 50 -14.70 1.57 15.19
C ALA A 50 -15.86 2.45 15.74
N ILE A 51 -15.57 3.44 16.60
CA ILE A 51 -16.53 4.40 17.15
C ILE A 51 -16.58 5.71 16.33
N HIS A 52 -15.53 6.04 15.57
CA HIS A 52 -15.48 7.23 14.69
C HIS A 52 -16.45 7.17 13.49
N THR A 53 -17.29 6.14 13.37
CA THR A 53 -18.26 5.95 12.28
C THR A 53 -19.35 7.03 12.18
N GLY A 54 -19.38 8.01 13.08
CA GLY A 54 -20.34 9.13 13.07
C GLY A 54 -19.89 10.38 12.31
N PHE A 55 -18.63 10.47 11.88
CA PHE A 55 -18.08 11.65 11.20
C PHE A 55 -17.18 11.24 10.03
N ASP A 56 -17.26 11.94 8.89
CA ASP A 56 -16.33 11.71 7.80
C ASP A 56 -15.03 12.49 8.04
N LEU A 57 -13.93 11.78 8.27
CA LEU A 57 -12.61 12.36 8.51
C LEU A 57 -12.07 13.16 7.31
N ARG A 58 -12.69 13.06 6.14
CA ARG A 58 -12.37 13.82 4.93
C ARG A 58 -13.13 15.14 4.84
N ASP A 59 -14.08 15.43 5.74
CA ASP A 59 -15.02 16.57 5.64
C ASP A 59 -14.35 17.96 5.52
N TRP A 60 -13.16 18.09 6.09
CA TRP A 60 -12.35 19.30 6.15
C TRP A 60 -11.22 19.33 5.11
N MET A 61 -11.19 18.37 4.19
CA MET A 61 -10.17 18.26 3.15
C MET A 61 -10.71 18.72 1.78
N THR A 62 -9.92 19.54 1.09
CA THR A 62 -10.23 20.01 -0.27
C THR A 62 -9.07 19.70 -1.20
N ALA A 63 -9.29 18.83 -2.19
CA ALA A 63 -8.29 18.54 -3.22
C ALA A 63 -8.18 19.68 -4.25
N GLU A 64 -7.04 19.80 -4.92
CA GLU A 64 -6.81 20.76 -6.00
C GLU A 64 -7.82 20.55 -7.15
N PRO A 65 -8.81 21.44 -7.38
CA PRO A 65 -10.03 21.09 -8.14
C PRO A 65 -9.79 20.67 -9.59
N ARG A 66 -8.74 21.20 -10.23
CA ARG A 66 -8.37 20.86 -11.61
C ARG A 66 -7.45 19.64 -11.71
N GLY A 67 -7.05 19.05 -10.59
CA GLY A 67 -5.92 18.11 -10.51
C GLY A 67 -4.58 18.83 -10.54
N ILE A 68 -3.52 18.09 -10.25
CA ILE A 68 -2.15 18.57 -10.14
C ILE A 68 -1.42 18.22 -11.44
N ALA A 69 -1.03 19.25 -12.21
CA ALA A 69 -0.20 19.06 -13.39
C ALA A 69 1.27 18.93 -12.97
N LEU A 70 1.89 17.77 -13.25
CA LEU A 70 3.34 17.59 -13.05
C LEU A 70 4.15 18.15 -14.22
N HIS A 71 3.50 18.30 -15.38
CA HIS A 71 4.08 18.74 -16.64
C HIS A 71 3.29 19.90 -17.25
N HIS A 72 4.00 20.74 -18.00
CA HIS A 72 3.38 21.78 -18.82
C HIS A 72 2.96 21.16 -20.16
N GLU A 73 1.75 21.47 -20.64
CA GLU A 73 1.26 21.09 -21.98
C GLU A 73 1.30 19.57 -22.32
N GLY A 74 1.38 18.70 -21.31
CA GLY A 74 1.36 17.24 -21.50
C GLY A 74 2.65 16.64 -22.09
N GLN A 75 3.72 17.42 -22.18
CA GLN A 75 5.04 16.97 -22.67
C GLN A 75 5.99 16.71 -21.50
N PRO A 76 6.87 15.68 -21.58
CA PRO A 76 7.96 15.52 -20.62
C PRO A 76 8.93 16.71 -20.73
N ARG A 77 9.53 17.11 -19.62
CA ARG A 77 10.56 18.16 -19.65
C ARG A 77 11.88 17.61 -20.21
N PRO A 78 12.83 18.46 -20.66
CA PRO A 78 14.15 18.00 -21.09
C PRO A 78 14.90 17.23 -19.99
N GLU A 79 14.72 17.60 -18.72
CA GLU A 79 15.28 16.83 -17.60
C GLU A 79 14.63 15.44 -17.42
N ASP A 80 13.43 15.21 -17.98
CA ASP A 80 12.67 13.95 -17.91
C ASP A 80 12.98 12.96 -19.04
N ASP A 81 13.80 13.33 -20.02
CA ASP A 81 14.22 12.43 -21.09
C ASP A 81 15.04 11.25 -20.54
N THR A 82 14.51 10.04 -20.70
CA THR A 82 15.14 8.78 -20.33
C THR A 82 15.75 8.05 -21.54
N GLY A 83 15.76 8.68 -22.72
CA GLY A 83 16.31 8.16 -23.98
C GLY A 83 15.43 7.14 -24.69
N ASP A 84 14.48 6.52 -23.97
CA ASP A 84 13.43 5.65 -24.50
C ASP A 84 12.08 6.38 -24.72
N GLY A 85 12.00 7.65 -24.32
CA GLY A 85 10.80 8.48 -24.40
C GLY A 85 9.72 8.14 -23.37
N ALA A 86 10.02 7.35 -22.33
CA ALA A 86 9.06 6.98 -21.29
C ALA A 86 9.03 7.97 -20.11
N TYR A 87 7.92 7.96 -19.36
CA TYR A 87 7.81 8.68 -18.08
C TYR A 87 7.77 7.67 -16.94
N TRP A 88 8.83 7.65 -16.12
CA TRP A 88 9.02 6.70 -15.03
C TRP A 88 8.56 7.29 -13.69
N PHE A 89 7.88 6.49 -12.87
CA PHE A 89 7.54 6.82 -11.49
C PHE A 89 7.58 5.57 -10.60
N ASP A 90 7.81 5.78 -9.30
CA ASP A 90 7.88 4.69 -8.32
C ASP A 90 6.53 4.50 -7.62
N PHE A 91 6.13 3.25 -7.39
CA PHE A 91 4.94 2.88 -6.62
C PHE A 91 5.32 1.92 -5.49
N VAL A 92 4.80 2.16 -4.28
CA VAL A 92 4.97 1.31 -3.09
C VAL A 92 3.69 1.27 -2.26
N ALA A 93 3.42 0.19 -1.54
CA ALA A 93 2.32 0.07 -0.59
C ALA A 93 2.70 -0.91 0.53
N ASP A 94 1.97 -0.90 1.64
CA ASP A 94 2.10 -1.86 2.75
C ASP A 94 3.50 -1.81 3.40
N THR A 95 3.81 -0.64 3.95
CA THR A 95 5.12 -0.27 4.47
C THR A 95 5.09 -0.06 5.99
N GLY A 96 6.25 0.13 6.61
CA GLY A 96 6.30 0.52 8.03
C GLY A 96 5.85 -0.53 9.05
N ASP A 97 5.82 -1.81 8.68
CA ASP A 97 5.77 -2.91 9.66
C ASP A 97 7.18 -3.30 10.12
N ALA A 98 8.09 -3.52 9.17
CA ALA A 98 9.47 -3.92 9.42
C ALA A 98 10.48 -2.82 9.02
N PRO A 99 11.00 -1.98 9.95
CA PRO A 99 11.85 -0.84 9.61
C PRO A 99 13.12 -1.21 8.83
N ALA A 100 13.65 -2.42 9.04
CA ALA A 100 14.80 -2.95 8.29
C ALA A 100 14.49 -3.16 6.79
N LEU A 101 13.28 -3.62 6.46
CA LEU A 101 12.84 -3.78 5.06
C LEU A 101 12.53 -2.42 4.45
N VAL A 102 11.93 -1.49 5.21
CA VAL A 102 11.72 -0.12 4.77
C VAL A 102 13.03 0.61 4.49
N TYR A 103 14.09 0.35 5.27
CA TYR A 103 15.43 0.88 4.98
C TYR A 103 15.96 0.32 3.64
N CYS A 104 15.80 -0.97 3.37
CA CYS A 104 16.15 -1.57 2.08
C CYS A 104 15.33 -0.98 0.93
N LEU A 105 14.04 -0.72 1.12
CA LEU A 105 13.17 -0.03 0.16
C LEU A 105 13.64 1.41 -0.09
N GLY A 106 13.96 2.16 0.98
CA GLY A 106 14.54 3.50 0.90
C GLY A 106 15.85 3.53 0.11
N ARG A 107 16.71 2.51 0.26
CA ARG A 107 17.93 2.35 -0.56
C ARG A 107 17.64 2.13 -2.04
N ALA A 108 16.53 1.48 -2.38
CA ALA A 108 16.12 1.32 -3.77
C ALA A 108 15.55 2.63 -4.33
N LEU A 109 14.52 3.18 -3.68
CA LEU A 109 13.81 4.42 -4.08
C LEU A 109 14.70 5.65 -4.24
N GLN A 110 15.83 5.67 -3.53
CA GLN A 110 16.72 6.83 -3.50
C GLN A 110 17.96 6.69 -4.38
N ARG A 111 18.19 5.57 -5.07
CA ARG A 111 19.28 5.48 -6.06
C ARG A 111 18.97 6.25 -7.34
N LYS A 112 19.99 6.59 -8.14
CA LYS A 112 19.80 7.22 -9.47
C LYS A 112 19.23 6.25 -10.49
N GLU A 113 19.60 4.99 -10.33
CA GLU A 113 19.25 3.88 -11.20
C GLU A 113 19.26 2.56 -10.40
N LEU A 114 18.49 1.59 -10.85
CA LEU A 114 18.43 0.23 -10.29
C LEU A 114 18.78 -0.78 -11.36
N VAL A 115 19.89 -1.49 -11.16
CA VAL A 115 20.26 -2.63 -12.02
C VAL A 115 19.56 -3.88 -11.49
N VAL A 116 18.64 -4.42 -12.29
CA VAL A 116 17.86 -5.63 -12.00
C VAL A 116 18.17 -6.73 -13.01
N GLU A 117 17.92 -7.99 -12.66
CA GLU A 117 18.02 -9.11 -13.60
C GLU A 117 16.63 -9.51 -14.11
N GLN A 118 16.45 -9.46 -15.43
CA GLN A 118 15.21 -9.78 -16.14
C GLN A 118 15.52 -10.75 -17.28
N GLY A 119 15.01 -11.98 -17.20
CA GLY A 119 15.22 -13.00 -18.24
C GLY A 119 16.69 -13.34 -18.50
N GLY A 120 17.53 -13.34 -17.44
CA GLY A 120 18.98 -13.57 -17.54
C GLY A 120 19.78 -12.39 -18.11
N LYS A 121 19.15 -11.23 -18.35
CA LYS A 121 19.82 -9.99 -18.76
C LYS A 121 19.79 -8.98 -17.64
N ARG A 122 20.85 -8.17 -17.51
CA ARG A 122 20.83 -6.99 -16.64
C ARG A 122 20.12 -5.85 -17.36
N VAL A 123 19.16 -5.24 -16.66
CA VAL A 123 18.38 -4.09 -17.11
C VAL A 123 18.59 -2.98 -16.09
N THR A 124 18.92 -1.79 -16.56
CA THR A 124 19.04 -0.59 -15.72
C THR A 124 17.73 0.19 -15.80
N LEU A 125 17.06 0.35 -14.67
CA LEU A 125 15.84 1.16 -14.53
C LEU A 125 16.22 2.55 -13.98
N PRO A 126 15.72 3.65 -14.55
CA PRO A 126 15.94 4.98 -13.99
C PRO A 126 15.13 5.18 -12.70
N ARG A 127 15.54 6.11 -11.83
CA ARG A 127 14.73 6.55 -10.69
C ARG A 127 13.41 7.17 -11.17
N GLY A 128 12.31 6.89 -10.46
CA GLY A 128 11.02 7.54 -10.70
C GLY A 128 11.07 9.06 -10.51
N ARG A 129 10.24 9.77 -11.28
CA ARG A 129 10.08 11.24 -11.23
C ARG A 129 9.05 11.72 -10.20
N MET A 130 8.28 10.79 -9.66
CA MET A 130 7.41 10.96 -8.50
C MET A 130 7.36 9.64 -7.72
N LEU A 131 6.96 9.70 -6.45
CA LEU A 131 6.62 8.54 -5.64
C LEU A 131 5.11 8.52 -5.36
N VAL A 132 4.46 7.38 -5.59
CA VAL A 132 3.07 7.13 -5.21
C VAL A 132 3.02 6.04 -4.15
N VAL A 133 2.37 6.32 -3.02
CA VAL A 133 2.19 5.39 -1.90
C VAL A 133 0.75 4.89 -1.86
N GLY A 134 0.55 3.58 -1.97
CA GLY A 134 -0.77 2.92 -2.08
C GLY A 134 -1.54 2.75 -0.77
N GLY A 135 -1.02 3.23 0.36
CA GLY A 135 -1.62 3.09 1.68
C GLY A 135 -0.87 2.11 2.59
N ASP A 136 -1.38 2.02 3.82
CA ASP A 136 -0.89 1.22 4.94
C ASP A 136 0.58 1.49 5.22
N THR A 137 0.82 2.72 5.70
CA THR A 137 2.16 3.32 5.69
C THR A 137 2.97 3.07 6.97
N ALA A 138 2.30 2.65 8.05
CA ALA A 138 2.90 2.00 9.22
C ALA A 138 1.85 1.17 9.99
N TYR A 139 2.35 0.18 10.74
CA TYR A 139 1.51 -0.81 11.44
C TYR A 139 1.76 -0.82 12.96
N PRO A 140 0.82 -1.35 13.79
CA PRO A 140 -0.56 -1.68 13.45
C PRO A 140 -1.45 -0.44 13.30
N VAL A 141 -0.95 0.75 13.63
CA VAL A 141 -1.62 2.04 13.47
C VAL A 141 -0.59 3.03 12.96
N ALA A 142 -0.89 3.74 11.87
CA ALA A 142 0.04 4.69 11.27
C ALA A 142 -0.01 6.07 11.96
N ASP A 143 0.22 6.09 13.28
CA ASP A 143 0.31 7.34 14.04
C ASP A 143 1.62 8.09 13.76
N LYS A 144 1.71 9.34 14.25
CA LYS A 144 2.91 10.18 14.07
C LYS A 144 4.21 9.49 14.53
N THR A 145 4.17 8.71 15.59
CA THR A 145 5.35 8.06 16.18
C THR A 145 5.75 6.86 15.33
N ALA A 146 4.79 5.98 15.01
CA ALA A 146 5.01 4.84 14.14
C ALA A 146 5.55 5.26 12.76
N LEU A 147 5.01 6.35 12.17
CA LEU A 147 5.51 6.90 10.92
C LEU A 147 6.92 7.49 11.05
N CYS A 148 7.24 8.17 12.16
CA CYS A 148 8.57 8.67 12.41
C CYS A 148 9.61 7.53 12.48
N GLU A 149 9.30 6.49 13.25
CA GLU A 149 10.21 5.39 13.58
C GLU A 149 10.33 4.35 12.47
N ARG A 150 9.21 4.00 11.82
CA ARG A 150 9.11 2.87 10.87
C ARG A 150 9.09 3.28 9.41
N TRP A 151 8.84 4.54 9.08
CA TRP A 151 8.81 5.05 7.70
C TRP A 151 9.86 6.15 7.46
N GLN A 152 9.76 7.28 8.16
CA GLN A 152 10.66 8.43 7.99
C GLN A 152 12.12 8.09 8.32
N ALA A 153 12.42 7.56 9.51
CA ALA A 153 13.80 7.33 9.93
C ALA A 153 14.55 6.34 9.01
N PRO A 154 13.96 5.19 8.59
CA PRO A 154 14.54 4.33 7.57
C PRO A 154 14.88 5.03 6.24
N LEU A 155 13.99 5.90 5.74
CA LEU A 155 14.25 6.69 4.53
C LEU A 155 15.33 7.77 4.74
N VAL A 156 15.44 8.35 5.94
CA VAL A 156 16.56 9.25 6.31
C VAL A 156 17.89 8.50 6.35
N TRP A 157 17.96 7.35 7.02
CA TRP A 157 19.18 6.54 7.08
C TRP A 157 19.63 6.06 5.70
N ALA A 158 18.68 5.80 4.78
CA ALA A 158 18.97 5.51 3.39
C ALA A 158 19.55 6.74 2.66
N SER A 159 19.03 7.94 2.90
CA SER A 159 19.45 9.16 2.18
C SER A 159 20.89 9.59 2.51
N ARG A 160 21.38 9.20 3.70
CA ARG A 160 22.76 9.41 4.14
C ARG A 160 23.78 8.48 3.47
N GLN A 161 23.36 7.46 2.71
CA GLN A 161 24.30 6.54 2.05
C GLN A 161 24.98 7.20 0.82
N PRO A 162 26.24 6.85 0.48
CA PRO A 162 26.97 7.49 -0.63
C PRO A 162 26.34 7.28 -2.02
N ASP A 163 25.60 6.20 -2.21
CA ASP A 163 24.93 5.82 -3.46
C ASP A 163 23.55 6.46 -3.66
N SER A 164 23.09 7.26 -2.69
CA SER A 164 21.78 7.92 -2.74
C SER A 164 21.82 9.17 -3.63
N ALA A 165 20.91 9.21 -4.60
CA ALA A 165 20.69 10.29 -5.54
C ALA A 165 20.23 11.57 -4.83
N ARG A 166 20.89 12.67 -5.19
CA ARG A 166 20.57 14.02 -4.76
C ARG A 166 19.94 14.75 -5.95
N PRO A 167 18.60 14.76 -6.09
CA PRO A 167 17.96 15.51 -7.16
C PRO A 167 18.11 17.01 -6.90
N ALA A 168 18.18 17.82 -7.95
CA ALA A 168 18.38 19.27 -7.84
C ALA A 168 17.21 20.00 -7.17
N SER A 169 16.03 19.38 -7.17
CA SER A 169 14.84 19.76 -6.41
C SER A 169 14.17 18.50 -5.84
N PRO A 170 13.40 18.58 -4.75
CA PRO A 170 12.67 17.43 -4.23
C PRO A 170 11.61 16.92 -5.23
N LEU A 171 11.48 15.59 -5.33
CA LEU A 171 10.50 14.94 -6.20
C LEU A 171 9.11 14.96 -5.56
N PRO A 172 8.01 15.16 -6.30
CA PRO A 172 6.67 15.10 -5.71
C PRO A 172 6.37 13.70 -5.14
N VAL A 173 5.80 13.66 -3.94
CA VAL A 173 5.22 12.46 -3.34
C VAL A 173 3.71 12.60 -3.18
N PHE A 174 3.01 11.52 -3.50
CA PHE A 174 1.57 11.34 -3.36
C PHE A 174 1.26 10.05 -2.60
N ALA A 175 0.16 10.02 -1.88
CA ALA A 175 -0.31 8.86 -1.13
C ALA A 175 -1.84 8.81 -1.06
N ILE A 176 -2.38 7.61 -0.92
CA ILE A 176 -3.75 7.38 -0.43
C ILE A 176 -3.66 6.63 0.90
N PRO A 177 -4.68 6.72 1.78
CA PRO A 177 -4.71 5.94 3.01
C PRO A 177 -5.19 4.50 2.78
N GLY A 178 -4.58 3.55 3.49
CA GLY A 178 -5.09 2.21 3.75
C GLY A 178 -5.81 2.13 5.09
N ASN A 179 -6.26 0.93 5.50
CA ASN A 179 -7.04 0.77 6.73
C ASN A 179 -6.24 1.08 8.01
N HIS A 180 -4.93 0.87 8.01
CA HIS A 180 -4.03 1.16 9.13
C HIS A 180 -3.75 2.66 9.31
N ASP A 181 -3.86 3.44 8.23
CA ASP A 181 -3.79 4.91 8.30
C ASP A 181 -5.04 5.53 8.95
N TYR A 182 -6.20 4.87 8.81
CA TYR A 182 -7.47 5.29 9.41
C TYR A 182 -7.56 5.08 10.92
N TYR A 183 -6.74 4.20 11.51
CA TYR A 183 -6.80 3.92 12.95
C TYR A 183 -6.29 5.06 13.85
N ASP A 184 -5.49 5.98 13.30
CA ASP A 184 -5.10 7.25 13.95
C ASP A 184 -5.99 8.44 13.48
N ALA A 185 -7.18 8.14 12.97
CA ALA A 185 -8.10 9.12 12.39
C ALA A 185 -7.45 10.03 11.31
N LEU A 186 -6.47 9.48 10.56
CA LEU A 186 -5.68 10.16 9.53
C LEU A 186 -4.77 11.31 10.01
N ASP A 187 -4.51 11.50 11.32
CA ASP A 187 -3.59 12.54 11.80
C ASP A 187 -2.14 12.26 11.35
N GLY A 188 -1.63 11.05 11.61
CA GLY A 188 -0.33 10.60 11.08
C GLY A 188 -0.20 10.75 9.56
N PHE A 189 -1.16 10.21 8.78
CA PHE A 189 -1.20 10.36 7.32
C PHE A 189 -1.17 11.84 6.89
N GLY A 190 -1.99 12.68 7.53
CA GLY A 190 -2.07 14.12 7.26
C GLY A 190 -0.75 14.84 7.52
N ARG A 191 -0.02 14.46 8.57
CA ARG A 191 1.34 14.97 8.86
C ARG A 191 2.37 14.47 7.86
N GLN A 192 2.22 13.27 7.31
CA GLN A 192 3.22 12.64 6.45
C GLN A 192 3.11 13.01 4.96
N PHE A 193 1.90 13.14 4.41
CA PHE A 193 1.71 13.25 2.96
C PHE A 193 1.02 14.54 2.48
N ARG A 194 0.22 15.21 3.31
CA ARG A 194 -0.48 16.43 2.91
C ARG A 194 0.42 17.67 3.03
N LYS A 195 0.20 18.64 2.15
CA LYS A 195 0.75 20.00 2.22
C LYS A 195 0.56 20.57 3.63
N GLN A 196 1.64 21.00 4.25
CA GLN A 196 1.61 21.64 5.57
C GLN A 196 1.56 23.16 5.44
N VAL A 197 1.11 23.83 6.51
CA VAL A 197 1.11 25.30 6.59
C VAL A 197 2.54 25.86 6.68
N THR A 198 3.46 25.12 7.31
CA THR A 198 4.88 25.47 7.36
C THR A 198 5.71 24.60 6.43
N ALA A 199 6.81 25.17 5.92
CA ALA A 199 7.74 24.46 5.05
C ALA A 199 8.34 23.21 5.74
N ASP A 200 8.65 22.20 4.95
CA ASP A 200 9.25 20.94 5.40
C ASP A 200 10.54 21.21 6.19
N GLY A 201 10.66 20.60 7.38
CA GLY A 201 11.76 20.86 8.32
C GLY A 201 11.57 22.06 9.26
N VAL A 202 10.65 22.98 8.98
CA VAL A 202 10.37 24.13 9.85
C VAL A 202 9.30 23.77 10.89
N ALA A 203 9.67 23.84 12.17
CA ALA A 203 8.75 23.69 13.28
C ALA A 203 7.70 24.83 13.27
N SER A 204 6.41 24.48 13.29
CA SER A 204 5.33 25.47 13.20
C SER A 204 5.18 26.35 14.45
N VAL A 205 5.69 25.89 15.58
CA VAL A 205 5.78 26.62 16.85
C VAL A 205 7.10 26.25 17.53
N LYS A 206 7.74 27.21 18.22
CA LYS A 206 8.97 26.97 18.97
C LYS A 206 8.78 25.84 20.00
N GLY A 207 9.57 24.77 19.89
CA GLY A 207 9.50 23.59 20.75
C GLY A 207 8.58 22.46 20.25
N ALA A 208 7.82 22.67 19.17
CA ALA A 208 7.13 21.57 18.48
C ALA A 208 8.10 20.81 17.56
N PRO A 209 8.00 19.48 17.42
CA PRO A 209 8.74 18.75 16.39
C PRO A 209 8.29 19.23 15.00
N PRO A 210 9.21 19.30 14.00
CA PRO A 210 8.81 19.59 12.63
C PRO A 210 7.85 18.52 12.09
N PRO A 211 7.08 18.81 11.03
CA PRO A 211 6.27 17.80 10.36
C PRO A 211 7.13 16.63 9.84
N LEU A 212 6.53 15.44 9.78
CA LEU A 212 7.18 14.26 9.21
C LEU A 212 7.60 14.57 7.77
N ARG A 213 8.86 14.28 7.39
CA ARG A 213 9.45 14.65 6.09
C ARG A 213 10.10 13.45 5.42
N LEU A 214 10.05 13.38 4.09
CA LEU A 214 10.73 12.32 3.32
C LEU A 214 11.89 12.92 2.54
N PRO A 215 13.16 12.57 2.83
CA PRO A 215 14.32 13.18 2.18
C PRO A 215 14.30 13.05 0.65
N GLY A 216 14.49 14.18 -0.03
CA GLY A 216 14.44 14.25 -1.49
C GLY A 216 13.03 14.23 -2.08
N TYR A 217 11.98 14.30 -1.27
CA TYR A 217 10.59 14.39 -1.72
C TYR A 217 9.87 15.64 -1.18
N ALA A 218 8.85 16.11 -1.90
CA ALA A 218 7.98 17.22 -1.51
C ALA A 218 6.50 16.81 -1.54
N ARG A 219 5.75 17.22 -0.52
CA ARG A 219 4.33 16.89 -0.34
C ARG A 219 3.46 17.79 -1.21
N CYS A 220 2.72 17.20 -2.15
CA CYS A 220 2.00 17.97 -3.17
C CYS A 220 0.47 17.88 -3.10
N GLN A 221 -0.13 16.96 -2.33
CA GLN A 221 -1.58 16.86 -2.17
C GLN A 221 -2.12 17.64 -0.97
N SER A 222 -3.40 18.05 -1.02
CA SER A 222 -4.10 18.75 0.07
C SER A 222 -5.20 17.92 0.75
N ALA A 223 -5.59 16.78 0.15
CA ALA A 223 -6.56 15.81 0.65
C ALA A 223 -5.97 14.39 0.64
N THR A 224 -6.74 13.39 1.05
CA THR A 224 -6.37 11.95 0.99
C THR A 224 -6.51 11.32 -0.40
N TYR A 225 -7.23 11.98 -1.30
CA TYR A 225 -7.42 11.62 -2.71
C TYR A 225 -6.82 12.70 -3.62
N PHE A 226 -6.52 12.34 -4.87
CA PHE A 226 -5.90 13.27 -5.82
C PHE A 226 -6.13 12.87 -7.29
N ARG A 227 -6.03 13.87 -8.19
CA ARG A 227 -5.88 13.68 -9.64
C ARG A 227 -4.55 14.27 -10.08
N LEU A 228 -3.71 13.48 -10.77
CA LEU A 228 -2.48 13.96 -11.42
C LEU A 228 -2.66 13.98 -12.94
N HIS A 229 -2.03 14.94 -13.61
CA HIS A 229 -1.84 14.93 -15.06
C HIS A 229 -0.37 14.65 -15.37
N LEU A 230 -0.13 13.56 -16.10
CA LEU A 230 1.18 13.07 -16.53
C LEU A 230 1.38 13.35 -18.04
N PRO A 231 2.58 13.12 -18.60
CA PRO A 231 2.79 13.23 -20.03
C PRO A 231 1.95 12.24 -20.84
N PHE A 232 1.81 12.50 -22.14
CA PHE A 232 1.13 11.62 -23.09
C PHE A 232 -0.35 11.37 -22.76
N ASP A 233 -1.05 12.35 -22.18
CA ASP A 233 -2.47 12.33 -21.81
C ASP A 233 -2.86 11.32 -20.70
N TRP A 234 -1.88 10.78 -19.96
CA TRP A 234 -2.17 9.94 -18.80
C TRP A 234 -2.65 10.76 -17.61
N GLN A 235 -3.68 10.28 -16.91
CA GLN A 235 -4.03 10.75 -15.57
C GLN A 235 -3.80 9.66 -14.53
N VAL A 236 -3.51 10.08 -13.30
CA VAL A 236 -3.54 9.20 -12.11
C VAL A 236 -4.65 9.67 -11.19
N TRP A 237 -5.55 8.78 -10.79
CA TRP A 237 -6.56 9.03 -9.77
C TRP A 237 -6.21 8.21 -8.52
N GLY A 238 -5.75 8.88 -7.47
CA GLY A 238 -5.64 8.29 -6.14
C GLY A 238 -6.99 8.40 -5.44
N VAL A 239 -7.62 7.25 -5.17
CA VAL A 239 -8.96 7.14 -4.59
C VAL A 239 -8.86 6.68 -3.14
N ASP A 240 -9.49 7.42 -2.24
CA ASP A 240 -9.58 7.08 -0.81
C ASP A 240 -10.86 6.27 -0.56
N LEU A 241 -10.71 4.97 -0.35
CA LEU A 241 -11.82 4.03 -0.16
C LEU A 241 -12.45 4.09 1.25
N GLY A 242 -11.85 4.81 2.20
CA GLY A 242 -12.25 4.72 3.61
C GLY A 242 -11.95 3.36 4.24
N THR A 243 -12.52 3.13 5.42
CA THR A 243 -12.39 1.85 6.16
C THR A 243 -13.32 0.74 5.65
N HIS A 244 -14.43 1.11 5.01
CA HIS A 244 -15.52 0.18 4.64
C HIS A 244 -16.21 0.60 3.33
N PRO A 245 -15.59 0.35 2.15
CA PRO A 245 -16.14 0.72 0.84
C PRO A 245 -17.43 -0.02 0.44
N ASP A 246 -17.89 -0.97 1.26
CA ASP A 246 -19.11 -1.77 1.08
C ASP A 246 -20.33 -1.23 1.85
N ARG A 247 -20.16 -0.21 2.71
CA ARG A 247 -21.27 0.45 3.40
C ARG A 247 -21.98 1.44 2.47
N GLY A 248 -23.20 1.85 2.84
CA GLY A 248 -24.19 2.51 1.95
C GLY A 248 -23.81 3.84 1.28
N GLN A 249 -22.59 4.34 1.47
CA GLN A 249 -21.94 5.36 0.63
C GLN A 249 -20.57 4.80 0.20
N PRO A 250 -20.45 4.19 -1.00
CA PRO A 250 -19.23 3.47 -1.40
C PRO A 250 -18.03 4.38 -1.69
N ILE A 251 -18.29 5.66 -1.99
CA ILE A 251 -17.33 6.76 -2.12
C ILE A 251 -18.03 8.00 -1.54
N ASP A 252 -17.31 8.88 -0.84
CA ASP A 252 -17.91 10.10 -0.29
C ASP A 252 -18.30 11.11 -1.38
N THR A 253 -19.28 11.96 -1.08
CA THR A 253 -19.84 12.92 -2.04
C THR A 253 -18.80 13.89 -2.60
N ARG A 254 -17.79 14.31 -1.83
CA ARG A 254 -16.75 15.23 -2.34
C ARG A 254 -15.82 14.54 -3.32
N GLN A 255 -15.46 13.28 -3.09
CA GLN A 255 -14.75 12.48 -4.09
C GLN A 255 -15.60 12.27 -5.36
N LEU A 256 -16.90 12.01 -5.24
CA LEU A 256 -17.79 11.93 -6.40
C LEU A 256 -17.83 13.25 -7.17
N GLU A 257 -18.01 14.39 -6.51
CA GLU A 257 -17.94 15.72 -7.12
C GLU A 257 -16.56 16.01 -7.75
N TYR A 258 -15.47 15.62 -7.08
CA TYR A 258 -14.10 15.81 -7.58
C TYR A 258 -13.80 14.99 -8.85
N PHE A 259 -14.23 13.72 -8.86
CA PHE A 259 -13.98 12.81 -9.96
C PHE A 259 -15.02 12.91 -11.10
N ARG A 260 -16.25 13.36 -10.82
CA ARG A 260 -17.40 13.38 -11.76
C ARG A 260 -18.11 14.72 -11.95
N GLY A 261 -18.02 15.66 -11.00
CA GLY A 261 -18.99 16.75 -10.77
C GLY A 261 -19.17 17.80 -11.88
N ASP A 262 -18.32 17.80 -12.90
CA ASP A 262 -18.42 18.65 -14.09
C ASP A 262 -19.07 17.94 -15.29
N GLY A 263 -19.55 16.70 -15.14
CA GLY A 263 -20.02 15.86 -16.26
C GLY A 263 -18.89 15.40 -17.20
N ARG A 264 -17.63 15.58 -16.80
CA ARG A 264 -16.45 15.16 -17.58
C ARG A 264 -16.46 13.64 -17.76
N SER A 265 -16.14 13.19 -18.97
CA SER A 265 -15.89 11.78 -19.25
C SER A 265 -14.64 11.28 -18.51
N THR A 266 -14.64 9.99 -18.19
CA THR A 266 -13.46 9.28 -17.67
C THR A 266 -12.28 9.45 -18.65
N PRO A 267 -11.05 9.74 -18.18
CA PRO A 267 -9.88 9.92 -19.05
C PRO A 267 -9.63 8.70 -19.94
N LYS A 268 -9.18 8.94 -21.18
CA LYS A 268 -8.84 7.86 -22.11
C LYS A 268 -7.63 7.04 -21.65
N LYS A 269 -6.69 7.61 -20.92
CA LYS A 269 -5.54 6.89 -20.36
C LYS A 269 -5.50 7.17 -18.86
N LEU A 270 -5.76 6.14 -18.06
CA LEU A 270 -5.99 6.31 -16.63
C LEU A 270 -5.20 5.28 -15.81
N ILE A 271 -4.54 5.75 -14.77
CA ILE A 271 -4.03 4.92 -13.68
C ILE A 271 -4.94 5.17 -12.48
N VAL A 272 -5.54 4.12 -11.92
CA VAL A 272 -6.34 4.19 -10.69
C VAL A 272 -5.49 3.61 -9.57
N VAL A 273 -5.38 4.31 -8.46
CA VAL A 273 -4.67 3.84 -7.27
C VAL A 273 -5.69 3.68 -6.14
N THR A 274 -5.77 2.48 -5.59
CA THR A 274 -6.65 2.10 -4.47
C THR A 274 -5.87 1.29 -3.45
N SER A 275 -6.18 1.41 -2.16
CA SER A 275 -5.53 0.60 -1.13
C SER A 275 -5.81 -0.88 -1.35
N VAL A 276 -7.10 -1.21 -1.47
CA VAL A 276 -7.60 -2.56 -1.76
C VAL A 276 -7.40 -2.95 -3.24
N PRO A 277 -7.01 -4.21 -3.56
CA PRO A 277 -6.87 -4.70 -4.93
C PRO A 277 -8.21 -4.98 -5.62
N VAL A 278 -8.31 -4.71 -6.92
CA VAL A 278 -9.47 -5.05 -7.78
C VAL A 278 -9.66 -6.55 -8.01
N ALA A 279 -8.58 -7.31 -7.93
CA ALA A 279 -8.55 -8.76 -7.99
C ALA A 279 -7.28 -9.28 -7.30
N VAL A 280 -7.41 -10.40 -6.59
CA VAL A 280 -6.33 -11.05 -5.84
C VAL A 280 -6.70 -12.52 -5.58
N HIS A 281 -5.72 -13.40 -5.37
CA HIS A 281 -5.96 -14.79 -4.93
C HIS A 281 -6.96 -15.59 -5.78
N HIS A 282 -6.95 -15.37 -7.10
CA HIS A 282 -7.84 -15.99 -8.10
C HIS A 282 -9.30 -15.49 -8.13
N ALA A 283 -9.64 -14.45 -7.37
CA ALA A 283 -10.99 -13.88 -7.28
C ALA A 283 -11.03 -12.37 -7.58
N ALA A 284 -12.23 -11.86 -7.84
CA ALA A 284 -12.51 -10.42 -7.97
C ALA A 284 -12.93 -9.84 -6.61
N THR A 285 -12.48 -8.62 -6.31
CA THR A 285 -12.79 -8.00 -5.01
C THR A 285 -14.17 -7.34 -5.02
N ALA A 286 -15.14 -8.02 -4.40
CA ALA A 286 -16.55 -7.64 -4.47
C ALA A 286 -16.87 -6.25 -3.87
N SER A 287 -16.11 -5.81 -2.87
CA SER A 287 -16.29 -4.50 -2.23
C SER A 287 -15.91 -3.31 -3.12
N LEU A 288 -15.16 -3.52 -4.21
CA LEU A 288 -14.77 -2.45 -5.14
C LEU A 288 -15.75 -2.23 -6.30
N VAL A 289 -16.75 -3.10 -6.46
CA VAL A 289 -17.72 -2.97 -7.56
C VAL A 289 -18.54 -1.69 -7.44
N ALA A 290 -19.11 -1.40 -6.26
CA ALA A 290 -19.91 -0.21 -6.03
C ALA A 290 -19.08 1.10 -6.09
N PRO A 291 -17.88 1.20 -5.47
CA PRO A 291 -16.98 2.33 -5.67
C PRO A 291 -16.65 2.63 -7.13
N PHE A 292 -16.31 1.59 -7.92
CA PHE A 292 -15.96 1.77 -9.33
C PHE A 292 -17.17 2.20 -10.16
N LYS A 293 -18.36 1.60 -9.95
CA LYS A 293 -19.63 2.05 -10.58
C LYS A 293 -19.89 3.53 -10.26
N ALA A 294 -19.75 3.96 -9.00
CA ALA A 294 -19.99 5.35 -8.59
C ALA A 294 -19.01 6.35 -9.23
N LEU A 295 -17.75 5.96 -9.42
CA LEU A 295 -16.74 6.73 -10.15
C LEU A 295 -16.87 6.65 -11.69
N GLY A 296 -17.85 5.91 -12.21
CA GLY A 296 -18.00 5.64 -13.65
C GLY A 296 -16.78 4.96 -14.26
N LEU A 297 -16.18 4.04 -13.50
CA LEU A 297 -15.08 3.17 -13.89
C LEU A 297 -15.62 1.75 -14.09
N ALA A 298 -15.29 1.11 -15.21
CA ALA A 298 -15.72 -0.27 -15.47
C ALA A 298 -15.11 -1.24 -14.42
N PRO A 299 -15.90 -1.97 -13.61
CA PRO A 299 -15.39 -2.95 -12.64
C PRO A 299 -15.06 -4.27 -13.36
N THR A 300 -13.97 -4.25 -14.14
CA THR A 300 -13.60 -5.22 -15.19
C THR A 300 -13.51 -6.69 -14.75
N PHE A 301 -13.29 -6.96 -13.46
CA PHE A 301 -13.22 -8.32 -12.92
C PHE A 301 -14.55 -8.83 -12.33
N ALA A 302 -15.53 -7.96 -12.12
CA ALA A 302 -16.71 -8.33 -11.34
C ALA A 302 -17.56 -9.41 -12.05
N PRO A 303 -18.11 -10.38 -11.30
CA PRO A 303 -18.93 -11.44 -11.86
C PRO A 303 -20.30 -10.91 -12.30
N HIS A 304 -20.92 -11.55 -13.29
CA HIS A 304 -22.18 -11.11 -13.92
C HIS A 304 -23.32 -10.84 -12.93
N HIS A 305 -23.41 -11.59 -11.83
CA HIS A 305 -24.46 -11.45 -10.83
C HIS A 305 -24.35 -10.18 -9.96
N ARG A 306 -23.31 -9.35 -10.16
CA ARG A 306 -23.11 -8.06 -9.47
C ARG A 306 -23.59 -6.85 -10.26
N PHE A 307 -24.29 -7.09 -11.37
CA PHE A 307 -24.86 -6.06 -12.23
C PHE A 307 -26.37 -6.18 -12.25
N ASP A 308 -27.01 -5.04 -12.24
CA ASP A 308 -28.46 -4.91 -12.30
C ASP A 308 -28.93 -5.07 -13.75
N ALA A 309 -30.20 -5.41 -13.98
CA ALA A 309 -30.73 -5.55 -15.34
C ALA A 309 -30.67 -4.24 -16.16
N ASP A 310 -30.60 -3.09 -15.47
CA ASP A 310 -30.48 -1.75 -16.03
C ASP A 310 -29.01 -1.33 -16.32
N ASP A 311 -28.01 -2.10 -15.87
CA ASP A 311 -26.61 -1.83 -16.20
C ASP A 311 -26.35 -2.10 -17.70
N PRO A 312 -25.56 -1.25 -18.40
CA PRO A 312 -25.18 -1.51 -19.78
C PRO A 312 -24.49 -2.88 -19.95
N PRO A 313 -24.77 -3.66 -21.02
CA PRO A 313 -24.20 -5.00 -21.19
C PRO A 313 -22.66 -5.01 -21.19
N ASP A 314 -22.04 -3.92 -21.68
CA ASP A 314 -20.60 -3.73 -21.75
C ASP A 314 -20.00 -2.95 -20.57
N VAL A 315 -20.74 -2.73 -19.46
CA VAL A 315 -20.29 -1.96 -18.26
C VAL A 315 -18.94 -2.41 -17.65
N ARG A 316 -18.49 -3.63 -17.96
CA ARG A 316 -17.17 -4.17 -17.54
C ARG A 316 -16.05 -3.95 -18.55
N ARG A 317 -16.37 -3.75 -19.83
CA ARG A 317 -15.39 -3.56 -20.90
C ARG A 317 -14.95 -2.10 -20.90
N LEU A 318 -13.66 -1.89 -21.16
CA LEU A 318 -13.14 -0.55 -21.45
C LEU A 318 -13.26 -0.30 -22.96
N PRO A 319 -13.74 0.87 -23.41
CA PRO A 319 -13.74 1.21 -24.83
C PRO A 319 -12.34 1.04 -25.44
N ASP A 320 -12.26 0.51 -26.66
CA ASP A 320 -10.98 0.27 -27.38
C ASP A 320 -10.12 1.53 -27.53
N THR A 321 -10.75 2.71 -27.48
CA THR A 321 -10.10 4.03 -27.50
C THR A 321 -9.53 4.49 -26.16
N SER A 322 -9.57 3.64 -25.14
CA SER A 322 -9.12 3.90 -23.78
C SER A 322 -8.20 2.80 -23.24
N MET A 323 -7.39 3.14 -22.24
CA MET A 323 -6.49 2.24 -21.51
C MET A 323 -6.58 2.52 -20.00
N ARG A 324 -6.54 1.47 -19.17
CA ARG A 324 -6.49 1.63 -17.71
C ARG A 324 -5.52 0.68 -17.03
N ILE A 325 -4.85 1.18 -15.98
CA ILE A 325 -4.01 0.40 -15.07
C ILE A 325 -4.54 0.63 -13.65
N ASP A 326 -4.91 -0.44 -12.94
CA ASP A 326 -5.30 -0.36 -11.53
C ASP A 326 -4.10 -0.80 -10.64
N LEU A 327 -3.66 0.03 -9.69
CA LEU A 327 -2.53 -0.21 -8.78
C LEU A 327 -3.00 -0.28 -7.33
N SER A 328 -2.51 -1.26 -6.56
CA SER A 328 -2.96 -1.44 -5.17
C SER A 328 -1.97 -2.12 -4.22
N GLY A 329 -2.29 -2.03 -2.92
CA GLY A 329 -1.63 -2.71 -1.79
C GLY A 329 -2.55 -3.73 -1.12
N ASP A 330 -2.67 -3.64 0.21
CA ASP A 330 -3.53 -4.39 1.17
C ASP A 330 -3.23 -5.88 1.28
N VAL A 331 -2.93 -6.55 0.16
CA VAL A 331 -2.51 -7.96 0.16
C VAL A 331 -1.01 -8.04 -0.09
N HIS A 332 -0.30 -8.59 0.90
CA HIS A 332 1.16 -8.52 1.00
C HIS A 332 1.90 -9.50 0.05
N LEU A 333 1.67 -9.34 -1.26
CA LEU A 333 2.27 -10.11 -2.36
C LEU A 333 2.43 -9.23 -3.60
N TYR A 334 3.04 -9.78 -4.66
CA TYR A 334 2.98 -9.20 -6.00
C TYR A 334 2.17 -10.09 -6.94
N GLU A 335 1.10 -9.54 -7.52
CA GLU A 335 0.27 -10.19 -8.55
C GLU A 335 -0.02 -9.20 -9.69
N ARG A 336 0.10 -9.64 -10.95
CA ARG A 336 -0.21 -8.82 -12.13
C ARG A 336 -1.21 -9.51 -13.04
N TYR A 337 -2.20 -8.74 -13.48
CA TYR A 337 -3.32 -9.18 -14.30
C TYR A 337 -3.38 -8.40 -15.62
N PHE A 338 -3.29 -9.05 -16.78
CA PHE A 338 -3.30 -8.40 -18.10
C PHE A 338 -3.52 -9.40 -19.26
N GLY A 339 -4.26 -8.99 -20.29
CA GLY A 339 -4.18 -9.53 -21.65
C GLY A 339 -4.75 -10.93 -22.00
N SER A 340 -4.83 -11.14 -23.32
CA SER A 340 -5.13 -12.35 -24.12
C SER A 340 -5.02 -11.96 -25.61
N LYS A 341 -4.69 -12.76 -26.64
CA LYS A 341 -4.19 -14.14 -26.83
C LYS A 341 -3.43 -14.16 -28.19
N ARG A 342 -2.44 -15.03 -28.44
CA ARG A 342 -1.93 -15.28 -29.82
C ARG A 342 -1.69 -16.77 -30.08
N THR A 343 -2.22 -17.28 -31.19
CA THR A 343 -2.05 -18.68 -31.65
C THR A 343 -1.44 -18.71 -33.05
N GLY A 344 -0.21 -19.26 -33.14
CA GLY A 344 0.34 -19.83 -34.37
C GLY A 344 0.08 -21.34 -34.43
N PRO A 345 0.53 -22.04 -35.49
CA PRO A 345 -0.01 -23.35 -35.88
C PRO A 345 -0.15 -24.39 -34.77
N ASP A 346 0.90 -24.60 -33.96
CA ASP A 346 0.99 -25.77 -33.06
C ASP A 346 1.10 -25.43 -31.56
N GLY A 347 0.39 -24.39 -31.11
CA GLY A 347 -0.12 -24.34 -29.73
C GLY A 347 0.32 -23.19 -28.82
N VAL A 348 -0.68 -22.47 -28.29
CA VAL A 348 -0.60 -21.65 -27.06
C VAL A 348 -1.91 -21.83 -26.29
N GLU A 349 -1.86 -22.59 -25.20
CA GLU A 349 -2.82 -22.53 -24.09
C GLU A 349 -2.23 -21.60 -23.01
N SER A 350 -2.99 -20.77 -22.29
CA SER A 350 -4.31 -21.03 -21.73
C SER A 350 -5.47 -20.28 -22.39
N ALA A 351 -6.54 -21.02 -22.70
CA ALA A 351 -7.83 -20.48 -23.11
C ALA A 351 -8.97 -21.36 -22.58
N HIS A 352 -9.15 -21.33 -21.26
CA HIS A 352 -10.37 -21.72 -20.57
C HIS A 352 -10.67 -20.55 -19.63
N ASP A 353 -11.77 -19.82 -19.72
CA ASP A 353 -13.11 -20.17 -20.21
C ASP A 353 -13.68 -18.97 -21.03
N GLU A 354 -14.95 -18.99 -21.48
CA GLU A 354 -15.67 -17.83 -22.07
C GLU A 354 -15.90 -16.65 -21.08
N GLN A 355 -15.19 -16.69 -19.95
CA GLN A 355 -15.36 -15.89 -18.74
C GLN A 355 -14.06 -15.17 -18.35
N GLY A 356 -12.98 -15.37 -19.12
CA GLY A 356 -11.77 -14.55 -19.03
C GLY A 356 -12.06 -13.15 -19.61
N PRO A 357 -11.86 -12.06 -18.86
CA PRO A 357 -12.19 -10.73 -19.35
C PRO A 357 -11.29 -10.30 -20.53
N ASP A 358 -11.93 -9.78 -21.56
CA ASP A 358 -11.34 -9.24 -22.79
C ASP A 358 -10.52 -7.98 -22.44
N LYS A 359 -9.19 -8.03 -22.62
CA LYS A 359 -8.23 -7.16 -21.88
C LYS A 359 -7.03 -6.67 -22.68
N ALA A 360 -7.19 -6.35 -23.95
CA ALA A 360 -6.10 -5.75 -24.76
C ALA A 360 -5.62 -4.38 -24.20
N ASN A 361 -6.50 -3.66 -23.50
CA ASN A 361 -6.31 -2.28 -23.04
C ASN A 361 -6.34 -2.11 -21.51
N TYR A 362 -6.18 -3.19 -20.74
CA TYR A 362 -6.33 -3.15 -19.29
C TYR A 362 -5.28 -3.98 -18.55
N ALA A 363 -4.76 -3.42 -17.46
CA ALA A 363 -3.93 -4.14 -16.50
C ALA A 363 -4.33 -3.83 -15.05
N ALA A 364 -4.00 -4.75 -14.12
CA ALA A 364 -3.97 -4.47 -12.69
C ALA A 364 -2.70 -5.02 -12.05
N VAL A 365 -2.19 -4.34 -11.02
CA VAL A 365 -0.99 -4.71 -10.25
C VAL A 365 -1.30 -4.59 -8.76
N VAL A 366 -1.20 -5.71 -8.05
CA VAL A 366 -1.13 -5.76 -6.58
C VAL A 366 0.34 -5.78 -6.20
N SER A 367 0.78 -4.93 -5.29
CA SER A 367 2.19 -4.76 -4.94
C SER A 367 2.42 -4.41 -3.46
N GLY A 368 1.80 -5.16 -2.55
CA GLY A 368 1.95 -4.98 -1.10
C GLY A 368 3.25 -5.53 -0.50
N LEU A 369 4.37 -5.36 -1.21
CA LEU A 369 5.69 -5.87 -0.79
C LEU A 369 6.54 -4.80 -0.07
N GLY A 370 5.93 -3.74 0.48
CA GLY A 370 6.61 -2.63 1.14
C GLY A 370 7.29 -2.95 2.48
N GLY A 371 7.11 -4.17 2.98
CA GLY A 371 7.72 -4.67 4.22
C GLY A 371 6.72 -5.15 5.28
N ALA A 372 5.42 -5.14 4.98
CA ALA A 372 4.37 -5.69 5.83
C ALA A 372 4.45 -7.21 6.05
N PHE A 373 3.96 -7.67 7.19
CA PHE A 373 3.89 -9.09 7.56
C PHE A 373 2.95 -9.89 6.66
N HIS A 374 3.49 -10.84 5.88
CA HIS A 374 2.70 -11.80 5.14
C HIS A 374 2.05 -12.82 6.07
N HIS A 375 0.72 -12.82 6.19
CA HIS A 375 0.02 -13.68 7.15
C HIS A 375 0.01 -15.14 6.65
N PRO A 376 0.38 -16.16 7.45
CA PRO A 376 0.49 -17.55 6.98
C PRO A 376 -0.80 -18.18 6.44
N VAL A 377 -1.97 -17.58 6.71
CA VAL A 377 -3.29 -18.02 6.19
C VAL A 377 -3.70 -17.22 4.94
N GLN A 378 -2.96 -16.18 4.51
CA GLN A 378 -3.03 -15.59 3.15
C GLN A 378 -2.40 -16.54 2.10
N VAL A 379 -2.54 -17.86 2.30
CA VAL A 379 -2.34 -18.86 1.25
C VAL A 379 -3.34 -18.57 0.14
N ARG A 380 -3.03 -18.96 -1.10
CA ARG A 380 -3.96 -18.90 -2.25
C ARG A 380 -5.12 -19.92 -2.14
N ALA A 381 -5.79 -19.96 -1.00
CA ALA A 381 -7.01 -20.69 -0.72
C ALA A 381 -8.22 -19.84 -1.12
N GLY A 382 -8.23 -19.42 -2.40
CA GLY A 382 -9.35 -18.67 -2.97
C GLY A 382 -10.60 -19.54 -3.12
N ASP A 383 -11.74 -18.89 -2.90
CA ASP A 383 -13.13 -19.36 -2.99
C ASP A 383 -13.46 -20.27 -4.20
N ALA A 384 -14.66 -20.84 -4.17
CA ALA A 384 -15.19 -21.70 -5.24
C ALA A 384 -15.20 -21.07 -6.66
N ASP A 385 -15.03 -19.75 -6.77
CA ASP A 385 -15.14 -18.98 -8.03
C ASP A 385 -13.76 -18.58 -8.62
N ARG A 386 -12.85 -19.55 -8.76
CA ARG A 386 -11.42 -19.40 -9.19
C ARG A 386 -11.19 -18.94 -10.64
N ARG A 387 -11.93 -17.94 -11.14
CA ARG A 387 -11.92 -17.52 -12.55
C ARG A 387 -10.85 -16.47 -12.87
N VAL A 388 -10.35 -15.74 -11.88
CA VAL A 388 -9.52 -14.54 -12.10
C VAL A 388 -8.03 -14.84 -11.89
N ARG A 389 -7.40 -15.58 -12.82
CA ARG A 389 -5.98 -15.96 -12.66
C ARG A 389 -5.01 -14.80 -12.95
N PRO A 390 -4.00 -14.53 -12.10
CA PRO A 390 -2.92 -13.60 -12.42
C PRO A 390 -1.99 -14.19 -13.49
N GLN A 391 -1.43 -13.33 -14.35
CA GLN A 391 -0.47 -13.69 -15.39
C GLN A 391 0.99 -13.60 -14.90
N SER A 392 1.25 -12.92 -13.79
CA SER A 392 2.56 -12.91 -13.12
C SER A 392 2.34 -12.84 -11.61
N THR A 393 3.14 -13.58 -10.84
CA THR A 393 3.09 -13.58 -9.37
C THR A 393 4.50 -13.63 -8.79
N TRP A 394 4.80 -12.88 -7.74
CA TRP A 394 6.06 -12.97 -7.02
C TRP A 394 5.86 -12.96 -5.49
N PRO A 395 6.49 -13.90 -4.74
CA PRO A 395 7.14 -15.12 -5.23
C PRO A 395 6.14 -16.06 -5.94
N THR A 396 6.65 -17.12 -6.58
CA THR A 396 5.79 -18.16 -7.18
C THR A 396 4.98 -18.89 -6.09
N GLU A 397 3.87 -19.52 -6.47
CA GLU A 397 2.98 -20.21 -5.53
C GLU A 397 3.69 -21.28 -4.70
N GLU A 398 4.51 -22.09 -5.37
CA GLU A 398 5.31 -23.16 -4.80
C GLU A 398 6.37 -22.61 -3.83
N LYS A 399 7.06 -21.54 -4.24
CA LYS A 399 8.06 -20.87 -3.38
C LYS A 399 7.40 -20.24 -2.16
N SER A 400 6.29 -19.54 -2.32
CA SER A 400 5.49 -18.97 -1.23
C SER A 400 5.10 -20.05 -0.22
N ARG A 401 4.49 -21.16 -0.68
CA ARG A 401 4.11 -22.29 0.18
C ARG A 401 5.31 -22.92 0.90
N THR A 402 6.44 -23.07 0.21
CA THR A 402 7.66 -23.64 0.79
C THR A 402 8.26 -22.72 1.86
N ASP A 403 8.43 -21.44 1.56
CA ASP A 403 9.00 -20.45 2.48
C ASP A 403 8.12 -20.28 3.73
N ILE A 404 6.78 -20.23 3.57
CA ILE A 404 5.82 -20.17 4.69
C ILE A 404 5.86 -21.47 5.50
N GLY A 405 5.84 -22.63 4.84
CA GLY A 405 5.91 -23.94 5.49
C GLY A 405 7.19 -24.10 6.33
N GLU A 406 8.33 -23.62 5.82
CA GLU A 406 9.60 -23.62 6.56
C GLU A 406 9.58 -22.67 7.77
N VAL A 407 8.84 -21.56 7.72
CA VAL A 407 8.65 -20.68 8.88
C VAL A 407 7.74 -21.34 9.92
N LEU A 408 6.65 -21.98 9.50
CA LEU A 408 5.70 -22.66 10.39
C LEU A 408 6.31 -23.87 11.11
N THR A 409 7.25 -24.59 10.49
CA THR A 409 7.98 -25.70 11.15
C THR A 409 9.05 -25.25 12.16
N ARG A 410 9.23 -23.94 12.39
CA ARG A 410 10.21 -23.36 13.33
C ARG A 410 9.51 -22.72 14.54
N PRO A 411 9.25 -23.45 15.66
CA PRO A 411 8.45 -22.97 16.79
C PRO A 411 8.91 -21.62 17.37
N ARG A 412 10.22 -21.34 17.38
CA ARG A 412 10.76 -20.05 17.83
C ARG A 412 10.33 -18.87 16.94
N LYS A 413 10.23 -19.06 15.62
CA LYS A 413 9.75 -18.01 14.71
C LYS A 413 8.26 -17.76 14.88
N VAL A 414 7.48 -18.84 15.00
CA VAL A 414 6.02 -18.75 15.26
C VAL A 414 5.76 -18.03 16.59
N PHE A 415 6.47 -18.39 17.66
CA PHE A 415 6.39 -17.70 18.95
C PHE A 415 6.75 -16.20 18.84
N GLN A 416 7.77 -15.85 18.05
CA GLN A 416 8.18 -14.46 17.82
C GLN A 416 7.18 -13.63 17.00
N ALA A 417 6.33 -14.28 16.19
CA ALA A 417 5.22 -13.63 15.47
C ALA A 417 3.97 -13.40 16.35
N GLY A 418 3.94 -14.01 17.55
CA GLY A 418 2.89 -13.88 18.55
C GLY A 418 2.15 -15.19 18.89
N SER A 419 1.22 -15.08 19.83
CA SER A 419 0.22 -16.05 20.33
C SER A 419 0.63 -17.41 20.91
N VAL A 420 1.80 -17.99 20.63
CA VAL A 420 2.15 -19.31 21.23
C VAL A 420 2.25 -19.25 22.77
N GLY A 421 2.63 -18.10 23.34
CA GLY A 421 2.64 -17.91 24.80
C GLY A 421 1.25 -17.92 25.45
N VAL A 422 0.25 -17.31 24.80
CA VAL A 422 -1.12 -17.23 25.35
C VAL A 422 -1.90 -18.52 25.07
N LEU A 423 -1.78 -19.09 23.87
CA LEU A 423 -2.41 -20.37 23.56
C LEU A 423 -1.79 -21.51 24.39
N GLY A 424 -0.47 -21.49 24.60
CA GLY A 424 0.22 -22.40 25.52
C GLY A 424 -0.17 -22.19 26.99
N GLY A 425 -0.39 -20.94 27.42
CA GLY A 425 -0.91 -20.62 28.75
C GLY A 425 -2.36 -21.08 28.97
N LEU A 426 -3.24 -20.89 27.98
CA LEU A 426 -4.63 -21.34 28.03
C LEU A 426 -4.74 -22.87 27.96
N LEU A 427 -3.98 -23.52 27.09
CA LEU A 427 -3.89 -24.98 27.06
C LEU A 427 -3.27 -25.53 28.36
N GLY A 428 -2.24 -24.87 28.90
CA GLY A 428 -1.65 -25.22 30.20
C GLY A 428 -2.64 -25.10 31.35
N ALA A 429 -3.43 -24.02 31.40
CA ALA A 429 -4.50 -23.84 32.38
C ALA A 429 -5.62 -24.87 32.21
N LEU A 430 -6.02 -25.17 30.96
CA LEU A 430 -7.02 -26.19 30.65
C LEU A 430 -6.54 -27.59 31.06
N PHE A 431 -5.31 -27.98 30.74
CA PHE A 431 -4.72 -29.24 31.17
C PHE A 431 -4.54 -29.30 32.70
N PHE A 432 -4.21 -28.19 33.35
CA PHE A 432 -4.12 -28.11 34.82
C PHE A 432 -5.50 -28.31 35.48
N LEU A 433 -6.54 -27.66 34.97
CA LEU A 433 -7.92 -27.81 35.47
C LEU A 433 -8.46 -29.23 35.23
N LEU A 434 -8.25 -29.79 34.03
CA LEU A 434 -8.66 -31.16 33.71
C LEU A 434 -7.89 -32.20 34.54
N ALA A 435 -6.60 -31.98 34.79
CA ALA A 435 -5.82 -32.83 35.69
C ALA A 435 -6.28 -32.73 37.15
N HIS A 436 -6.69 -31.53 37.60
CA HIS A 436 -7.26 -31.33 38.93
C HIS A 436 -8.58 -32.11 39.09
N GLU A 437 -9.52 -31.98 38.14
CA GLU A 437 -10.77 -32.76 38.13
C GLU A 437 -10.53 -34.27 38.07
N TRP A 438 -9.59 -34.74 37.25
CA TRP A 438 -9.25 -36.18 37.15
C TRP A 438 -8.53 -36.74 38.39
N SER A 439 -7.81 -35.92 39.15
CA SER A 439 -7.05 -36.37 40.33
C SER A 439 -7.91 -36.64 41.57
N GLY A 440 -9.18 -36.20 41.57
CA GLY A 440 -10.10 -36.31 42.70
C GLY A 440 -9.66 -35.49 43.93
N PRO A 441 -10.48 -35.44 45.01
CA PRO A 441 -10.24 -34.52 46.14
C PRO A 441 -9.04 -34.84 47.06
N GLY A 442 -8.09 -35.69 46.65
CA GLY A 442 -7.16 -36.36 47.58
C GLY A 442 -5.66 -36.28 47.29
N VAL A 443 -5.21 -35.73 46.15
CA VAL A 443 -3.81 -35.93 45.70
C VAL A 443 -2.85 -34.76 46.03
N LEU A 444 -3.36 -33.59 46.47
CA LEU A 444 -2.55 -32.45 46.91
C LEU A 444 -2.89 -32.01 48.33
N ALA A 445 -2.74 -32.93 49.29
CA ALA A 445 -2.52 -32.54 50.67
C ALA A 445 -1.12 -31.94 50.82
N LEU A 446 -1.03 -30.60 50.83
CA LEU A 446 0.18 -29.91 51.26
C LEU A 446 0.44 -30.27 52.74
N PRO A 447 1.66 -30.67 53.13
CA PRO A 447 2.02 -30.74 54.54
C PRO A 447 2.00 -29.32 55.15
N ALA A 448 1.55 -29.22 56.39
CA ALA A 448 1.49 -27.98 57.16
C ALA A 448 2.87 -27.48 57.62
#